data_AF-A0A661QKT4-F1
#
_entry.id   AF-A0A661QKT4-F1
#
_cell.length_a   1.000
_cell.length_b   1.000
_cell.length_c   1.000
_cell.angle_alpha   90.00
_cell.angle_beta   90.00
_cell.angle_gamma   90.00
#
_symmetry.space_group_name_H-M   'P 1'
#
loop_
_entity.id
_entity.type
_entity.pdbx_description
1 polymer ?
#
loop_
_entity_poly.entity_id
_entity_poly.type
_entity_poly.pdbx_seq_one_letter_code
_entity_poly.pdbx_strand_id
1 'polypeptide(L)' 'FLFSLVHYIGTYGDAFTLASFTFRFLFGLALNVLFIVRGFGIAAWTHALYDVMVFTVFS' A
#
# COMPACT_ATOMS: atom_id res chain seq x y z
N PHE A 1 4.02 5.68 -7.53
CA PHE A 1 3.94 5.04 -8.87
C PHE A 1 4.59 3.66 -8.85
N LEU A 2 5.92 3.56 -8.72
CA LEU A 2 6.63 2.25 -8.72
C LEU A 2 6.10 1.28 -7.66
N PHE A 3 5.87 1.78 -6.44
CA PHE A 3 5.23 1.01 -5.36
C PHE A 3 3.93 0.32 -5.80
N SER A 4 3.07 1.02 -6.54
CA SER A 4 1.81 0.46 -7.03
C SER A 4 2.03 -0.54 -8.14
N LEU A 5 2.98 -0.27 -9.05
CA LEU A 5 3.25 -1.11 -10.22
C LEU A 5 3.77 -2.50 -9.83
N VAL A 6 4.63 -2.60 -8.80
CA VAL A 6 5.21 -3.88 -8.38
C VAL A 6 4.18 -4.88 -7.84
N HIS A 7 2.99 -4.41 -7.41
CA HIS A 7 1.91 -5.30 -6.98
C HIS A 7 1.24 -6.08 -8.13
N TYR A 8 1.58 -5.78 -9.38
CA TYR A 8 1.00 -6.44 -10.56
C TYR A 8 2.04 -7.27 -11.34
N ILE A 9 3.25 -7.44 -10.80
CA ILE A 9 4.37 -8.09 -11.49
C ILE A 9 4.73 -9.39 -10.75
N GLY A 10 5.03 -10.44 -11.51
CA GLY A 10 5.51 -11.72 -10.99
C GLY A 10 4.39 -12.73 -10.69
N THR A 11 4.77 -13.90 -10.18
CA THR A 11 3.85 -15.03 -9.94
C THR A 11 2.79 -14.78 -8.87
N TYR A 12 3.01 -13.78 -8.02
CA TYR A 12 2.10 -13.37 -6.94
C TYR A 12 1.51 -11.96 -7.19
N GLY A 13 1.64 -11.42 -8.41
CA GLY A 13 1.03 -10.16 -8.78
C GLY A 13 -0.49 -10.29 -8.93
N ASP A 14 -1.22 -9.26 -8.51
CA ASP A 14 -2.68 -9.25 -8.65
C ASP A 14 -3.12 -8.99 -10.11
N ALA A 15 -4.39 -9.30 -10.39
CA ALA A 15 -5.03 -8.83 -11.62
C ALA A 15 -5.10 -7.30 -11.61
N PHE A 16 -4.59 -6.68 -12.69
CA PHE A 16 -4.62 -5.22 -12.80
C PHE A 16 -6.05 -4.70 -12.92
N THR A 17 -6.42 -3.80 -12.00
CA THR A 17 -7.63 -2.98 -12.11
C THR A 17 -7.28 -1.52 -11.82
N LEU A 18 -7.91 -0.59 -12.55
CA LEU A 18 -7.65 0.83 -12.34
C LEU A 18 -7.97 1.27 -10.90
N ALA A 19 -9.00 0.68 -10.29
CA ALA A 19 -9.38 0.92 -8.91
C ALA A 19 -8.28 0.51 -7.92
N SER A 20 -7.78 -0.74 -8.01
CA SER A 20 -6.71 -1.21 -7.12
C SER A 20 -5.42 -0.42 -7.32
N PHE A 21 -5.08 -0.07 -8.57
CA PHE A 21 -3.87 0.68 -8.87
C PHE A 21 -3.94 2.08 -8.28
N THR A 22 -5.06 2.77 -8.52
CA THR A 22 -5.29 4.13 -7.99
C THR A 22 -5.28 4.13 -6.47
N PHE A 23 -5.92 3.14 -5.83
CA PHE A 23 -5.89 3.00 -4.38
C PHE A 23 -4.45 2.87 -3.85
N ARG A 24 -3.69 1.91 -4.38
CA ARG A 24 -2.28 1.67 -3.96
C ARG A 24 -1.40 2.88 -4.22
N PHE A 25 -1.66 3.61 -5.31
CA PHE A 25 -0.93 4.83 -5.65
C PHE A 25 -1.17 5.95 -4.64
N LEU A 26 -2.44 6.23 -4.34
CA LEU A 26 -2.81 7.26 -3.36
C LEU A 26 -2.40 6.87 -1.94
N PHE A 27 -2.55 5.60 -1.57
CA PHE A 27 -2.10 5.09 -0.27
C PHE A 27 -0.57 5.21 -0.11
N GLY A 28 0.20 4.85 -1.14
CA GLY A 28 1.65 5.05 -1.15
C GLY A 28 2.06 6.52 -1.03
N LEU A 29 1.32 7.45 -1.67
CA LEU A 29 1.54 8.89 -1.51
C LEU A 29 1.25 9.35 -0.08
N ALA A 30 0.14 8.89 0.52
CA ALA A 30 -0.21 9.21 1.91
C ALA A 30 0.86 8.70 2.90
N LEU A 31 1.37 7.48 2.70
CA LEU A 31 2.47 6.95 3.51
C LEU A 31 3.78 7.70 3.30
N ASN A 32 4.06 8.21 2.09
CA ASN A 32 5.22 9.06 1.86
C ASN A 32 5.12 10.39 2.62
N VAL A 33 3.93 11.02 2.62
CA VAL A 33 3.67 12.22 3.44
C VAL A 33 3.83 11.89 4.93
N LEU A 34 3.26 10.77 5.39
CA LEU A 34 3.39 10.33 6.77
C LEU A 34 4.85 10.07 7.16
N PHE A 35 5.63 9.47 6.27
CA PHE A 35 7.06 9.24 6.46
C PHE A 35 7.82 10.55 6.64
N ILE A 36 7.54 11.57 5.82
CA ILE A 36 8.20 12.89 5.94
C ILE A 36 7.83 13.56 7.26
N VAL A 37 6.57 13.46 7.72
CA VAL A 37 6.06 14.20 8.88
C VAL A 37 6.33 13.47 10.22
N ARG A 38 6.39 12.13 10.21
CA ARG A 38 6.41 11.29 11.42
C ARG A 38 7.56 10.27 11.46
N GLY A 39 8.27 10.08 10.36
CA GLY A 39 9.41 9.17 10.26
C GLY A 39 9.04 7.72 9.92
N PHE A 40 10.08 6.89 9.78
CA PHE A 40 10.00 5.52 9.29
C PHE A 40 9.07 4.63 10.12
N GLY A 41 9.26 4.59 11.45
CA GLY A 41 8.55 3.64 12.32
C GLY A 41 7.04 3.79 12.23
N ILE A 42 6.54 5.04 12.27
CA ILE A 42 5.10 5.32 12.19
C ILE A 42 4.56 4.95 10.81
N ALA A 43 5.26 5.28 9.72
CA ALA A 43 4.83 4.92 8.36
C ALA A 43 4.80 3.40 8.14
N ALA A 44 5.82 2.68 8.60
CA ALA A 44 5.92 1.22 8.47
C ALA A 44 4.82 0.50 9.29
N TRP A 45 4.60 0.90 10.54
CA TRP A 45 3.51 0.34 11.35
C TRP A 45 2.13 0.65 10.78
N THR A 46 1.91 1.87 10.25
CA THR A 46 0.64 2.22 9.61
C THR A 46 0.34 1.32 8.41
N HIS A 47 1.36 1.05 7.57
CA HIS A 47 1.22 0.13 6.45
C HIS A 47 0.91 -1.30 6.92
N ALA A 48 1.72 -1.84 7.83
CA ALA A 48 1.55 -3.21 8.30
C ALA A 48 0.19 -3.43 8.99
N LEU A 49 -0.27 -2.47 9.79
CA LEU A 49 -1.58 -2.55 10.44
C LEU A 49 -2.73 -2.48 9.45
N TYR A 50 -2.61 -1.67 8.40
CA TYR A 50 -3.59 -1.64 7.31
C TYR A 50 -3.69 -3.00 6.62
N ASP A 51 -2.55 -3.62 6.28
CA ASP A 51 -2.54 -4.93 5.62
C ASP A 51 -3.18 -6.01 6.51
N VAL A 52 -2.85 -6.03 7.80
CA VAL A 52 -3.48 -6.95 8.77
C VAL A 52 -4.98 -6.71 8.87
N MET A 53 -5.42 -5.45 8.95
CA MET A 53 -6.85 -5.11 9.01
C MET A 53 -7.57 -5.59 7.75
N VAL A 54 -7.04 -5.36 6.56
CA VAL A 54 -7.62 -5.86 5.30
C VAL A 54 -7.70 -7.37 5.28
N PHE A 55 -6.60 -8.03 5.66
CA PHE A 55 -6.54 -9.49 5.62
C PHE A 55 -7.44 -10.17 6.65
N THR A 56 -7.62 -9.57 7.83
CA THR A 56 -8.34 -10.22 8.94
C THR A 56 -9.81 -9.78 9.04
N VAL A 57 -10.14 -8.56 8.61
CA VAL A 57 -11.48 -7.98 8.77
C VAL A 57 -12.28 -7.99 7.46
N PHE A 58 -11.59 -7.87 6.32
CA PHE A 58 -12.24 -7.63 5.02
C PHE A 58 -11.93 -8.68 3.94
N SER A 59 -11.16 -9.73 4.26
CA SER A 59 -10.88 -10.83 3.33
C SER A 59 -11.90 -11.96 3.40
#